data_AF-A0A662MJV0-F1
#
_entry.id   AF-A0A662MJV0-F1
#
_cell.length_a   1.000
_cell.length_b   1.000
_cell.length_c   1.000
_cell.angle_alpha   90.00
_cell.angle_beta   90.00
_cell.angle_gamma   90.00
#
_symmetry.space_group_name_H-M   'P 1'
#
loop_
_entity.id
_entity.type
_entity.pdbx_description
1 polymer ?
#
loop_
_entity_poly.entity_id
_entity_poly.type
_entity_poly.pdbx_seq_one_letter_code
_entity_poly.pdbx_strand_id
1 'polypeptide(L)' 'LVKCPPGVTGWEAAKELARRWGVLTVPGEPFGAGGYLRVSFGNLPPERSAAAADRLGEALEELYGSFEGKGLKYTEG' A
#
# COMPACT_ATOMS: atom_id res chain seq x y z
N LEU A 1 -0.08 7.07 2.70
CA LEU A 1 0.82 6.75 1.56
C LEU A 1 1.76 5.64 2.01
N VAL A 2 2.18 4.78 1.10
CA VAL A 2 3.19 3.73 1.33
C VAL A 2 4.31 3.96 0.33
N LYS A 3 5.57 3.94 0.77
CA LYS A 3 6.72 4.18 -0.11
C LYS A 3 7.08 2.92 -0.89
N CYS A 4 7.31 3.01 -2.19
CA CYS A 4 7.85 1.90 -2.96
C CYS A 4 9.37 1.77 -2.72
N PRO A 5 9.96 0.58 -2.88
CA PRO A 5 11.41 0.44 -2.86
C PRO A 5 12.09 1.29 -3.93
N PRO A 6 13.40 1.58 -3.76
CA PRO A 6 14.18 2.25 -4.79
C PRO A 6 14.08 1.52 -6.14
N GLY A 7 13.80 2.28 -7.20
CA GLY A 7 13.71 1.75 -8.56
C GLY A 7 12.37 1.08 -8.92
N VAL A 8 11.44 0.95 -7.97
CA VAL A 8 10.09 0.42 -8.22
C VAL A 8 9.09 1.57 -8.33
N THR A 9 8.34 1.62 -9.44
CA THR A 9 7.26 2.60 -9.61
C THR A 9 6.00 2.20 -8.84
N GLY A 10 5.16 3.17 -8.49
CA GLY A 10 3.83 2.91 -7.91
C GLY A 10 2.93 2.09 -8.82
N TRP A 11 3.08 2.23 -10.15
CA TRP A 11 2.35 1.40 -11.12
C TRP A 11 2.74 -0.07 -11.07
N GLU A 12 4.04 -0.37 -11.04
CA GLU A 12 4.54 -1.75 -10.94
C GLU A 12 4.13 -2.36 -9.61
N ALA A 13 4.30 -1.61 -8.51
CA ALA A 13 3.91 -2.05 -7.18
C ALA A 13 2.40 -2.37 -7.10
N ALA A 14 1.54 -1.45 -7.56
CA ALA A 14 0.10 -1.64 -7.55
C ALA A 14 -0.33 -2.86 -8.40
N LYS A 15 0.34 -3.09 -9.53
CA LYS A 15 0.07 -4.24 -10.41
C LYS A 15 0.45 -5.56 -9.74
N GLU A 16 1.62 -5.66 -9.11
CA GLU A 16 2.05 -6.89 -8.43
C GLU A 16 1.19 -7.19 -7.21
N LEU A 17 0.85 -6.16 -6.41
CA LEU A 17 -0.07 -6.28 -5.27
C LEU A 17 -1.43 -6.84 -5.67
N ALA A 18 -2.01 -6.34 -6.76
CA ALA A 18 -3.28 -6.82 -7.28
C ALA A 18 -3.19 -8.27 -7.79
N ARG A 19 -2.12 -8.61 -8.50
CA ARG A 19 -1.98 -9.93 -9.15
C ARG A 19 -1.69 -11.07 -8.18
N ARG A 20 -0.86 -10.83 -7.16
CA ARG A 20 -0.37 -11.90 -6.27
C ARG A 20 -1.16 -12.00 -4.97
N TRP A 21 -1.54 -10.86 -4.39
CA TRP A 21 -2.22 -10.83 -3.08
C TRP A 21 -3.66 -10.31 -3.14
N GLY A 22 -4.16 -9.92 -4.32
CA GLY A 22 -5.50 -9.36 -4.46
C GLY A 22 -5.68 -8.03 -3.72
N VAL A 23 -4.60 -7.29 -3.48
CA VAL A 23 -4.61 -6.01 -2.77
C VAL A 23 -4.64 -4.88 -3.80
N LEU A 24 -5.70 -4.08 -3.76
CA LEU A 24 -5.86 -2.92 -4.65
C LEU A 24 -5.32 -1.66 -3.98
N THR A 25 -4.38 -1.01 -4.64
CA THR A 25 -3.83 0.29 -4.26
C THR A 25 -3.81 1.23 -5.45
N VAL A 26 -3.73 2.53 -5.22
CA VAL A 26 -3.64 3.53 -6.29
C VAL A 26 -2.20 4.01 -6.43
N PRO A 27 -1.60 4.01 -7.64
CA PRO A 27 -0.27 4.57 -7.86
C PRO A 27 -0.22 6.06 -7.51
N GLY A 28 0.88 6.53 -6.95
CA GLY A 28 1.07 7.92 -6.56
C GLY A 28 1.43 8.85 -7.71
N GLU A 29 1.95 8.32 -8.82
CA GLU A 29 2.43 9.07 -9.98
C GLU A 29 1.39 10.05 -10.56
N PRO A 30 0.11 9.68 -10.75
CA PRO A 30 -0.92 10.61 -11.24
C PRO A 30 -1.20 11.80 -10.32
N PHE A 31 -0.68 11.76 -9.08
CA PHE A 31 -0.87 12.77 -8.04
C PHE A 31 0.44 13.48 -7.66
N GLY A 32 1.50 13.34 -8.46
CA GLY A 32 2.81 13.95 -8.19
C GLY A 32 3.60 13.29 -7.06
N ALA A 33 3.19 12.10 -6.61
CA ALA A 33 3.85 11.33 -5.55
C ALA A 33 4.52 10.07 -6.12
N GLY A 34 5.45 10.25 -7.05
CA GLY A 34 6.17 9.14 -7.69
C GLY A 34 6.94 8.28 -6.68
N GLY A 35 6.93 6.96 -6.88
CA GLY A 35 7.55 6.01 -5.94
C GLY A 35 6.74 5.83 -4.63
N TYR A 36 5.44 6.15 -4.64
CA TYR A 36 4.53 5.87 -3.55
C TYR A 36 3.24 5.20 -4.05
N LEU A 37 2.60 4.45 -3.16
CA LEU A 37 1.24 3.98 -3.27
C LEU A 37 0.32 4.81 -2.36
N ARG A 38 -0.88 5.09 -2.88
CA ARG A 38 -2.01 5.59 -2.11
C ARG A 38 -2.84 4.40 -1.64
N VAL A 39 -3.12 4.39 -0.35
CA VAL A 39 -3.93 3.37 0.32
C VAL A 39 -5.13 4.08 0.93
N SER A 40 -6.31 3.49 0.77
CA SER A 40 -7.55 3.99 1.37
C SER A 40 -8.33 2.82 1.95
N PHE A 41 -8.67 2.92 3.24
CA PHE A 41 -9.56 1.98 3.93
C PHE A 41 -10.96 2.58 4.14
N GLY A 42 -11.25 3.77 3.61
CA GLY A 42 -12.46 4.54 3.94
C GLY A 42 -13.79 3.85 3.60
N ASN A 43 -13.78 2.86 2.70
CA ASN A 43 -14.97 2.07 2.34
C ASN A 43 -15.06 0.74 3.11
N LEU A 44 -14.19 0.48 4.08
CA LEU A 44 -14.18 -0.74 4.87
C LEU A 44 -14.65 -0.47 6.31
N PRO A 45 -15.49 -1.35 6.89
CA PRO A 45 -15.73 -1.37 8.32
C PRO A 45 -14.42 -1.49 9.11
N PRO A 46 -14.30 -0.93 10.33
CA PRO A 46 -13.07 -0.92 11.12
C PRO A 46 -12.41 -2.31 11.26
N GLU A 47 -13.20 -3.34 11.49
CA GLU A 47 -12.76 -4.73 11.64
C GLU A 47 -12.15 -5.30 10.34
N ARG A 48 -12.60 -4.83 9.17
CA ARG A 48 -12.03 -5.21 7.87
C ARG A 48 -10.83 -4.35 7.48
N SER A 49 -10.77 -3.11 7.98
CA SER A 49 -9.65 -2.20 7.76
C SER A 49 -8.36 -2.73 8.39
N ALA A 50 -8.43 -3.29 9.60
CA ALA A 50 -7.27 -3.93 10.25
C ALA A 50 -6.75 -5.11 9.42
N ALA A 51 -7.62 -6.07 9.08
CA ALA A 51 -7.25 -7.23 8.27
C ALA A 51 -6.72 -6.85 6.87
N ALA A 52 -7.23 -5.78 6.27
CA ALA A 52 -6.73 -5.26 4.99
C ALA A 52 -5.34 -4.61 5.14
N ALA A 53 -5.09 -3.92 6.25
CA ALA A 53 -3.78 -3.36 6.56
C ALA A 53 -2.74 -4.45 6.80
N ASP A 54 -3.10 -5.51 7.53
CA ASP A 54 -2.23 -6.66 7.78
C ASP A 54 -1.85 -7.36 6.46
N ARG A 55 -2.84 -7.66 5.60
CA ARG A 55 -2.59 -8.28 4.29
C ARG A 55 -1.69 -7.40 3.40
N LEU A 56 -1.87 -6.08 3.44
CA LEU A 56 -0.99 -5.16 2.73
C LEU A 56 0.43 -5.21 3.30
N GLY A 57 0.58 -5.25 4.62
CA GLY A 57 1.87 -5.39 5.30
C GLY A 57 2.61 -6.66 4.87
N GLU A 58 1.95 -7.81 4.97
CA GLU A 58 2.47 -9.12 4.53
C GLU A 58 2.88 -9.10 3.06
N ALA A 59 2.02 -8.55 2.19
CA ALA A 59 2.30 -8.46 0.76
C ALA A 59 3.52 -7.59 0.45
N LEU A 60 3.66 -6.45 1.15
CA LEU A 60 4.83 -5.57 0.99
C LEU A 60 6.10 -6.22 1.53
N GLU A 61 6.01 -6.93 2.65
CA GLU A 61 7.14 -7.64 3.24
C GLU A 61 7.61 -8.79 2.34
N GLU A 62 6.69 -9.56 1.77
CA GLU A 62 7.02 -10.63 0.82
C GLU A 62 7.58 -10.06 -0.50
N LEU A 63 7.00 -8.97 -1.01
CA LEU A 63 7.40 -8.39 -2.28
C LEU A 63 8.76 -7.68 -2.19
N TYR A 64 9.10 -7.10 -1.05
CA TYR A 64 10.24 -6.17 -0.91
C TYR A 64 11.22 -6.48 0.24
N GLY A 65 10.95 -7.47 1.09
CA GLY A 65 11.70 -7.70 2.32
C GLY A 65 11.27 -6.76 3.44
N SER A 66 12.16 -6.47 4.42
CA SER A 66 11.79 -5.65 5.58
C SER A 66 11.32 -4.25 5.15
N PHE A 67 10.06 -3.96 5.42
CA PHE A 67 9.47 -2.65 5.15
C PHE A 67 9.56 -1.80 6.44
N GLU A 68 10.23 -0.64 6.40
CA GLU A 68 10.10 0.34 7.48
C GLU A 68 8.72 1.03 7.39
N GLY A 69 7.67 0.30 7.76
CA GLY A 69 6.31 0.79 7.92
C GLY A 69 6.16 1.67 9.15
N LYS A 70 6.99 2.71 9.32
CA LYS A 70 6.73 3.72 10.37
C LYS A 70 5.55 4.58 9.95
N GLY A 71 4.37 4.22 10.45
CA GLY A 71 3.21 5.10 10.51
C GLY A 71 2.30 5.02 9.29
N LEU A 72 1.51 3.95 9.20
CA LEU A 72 0.14 4.12 8.73
C LEU A 72 -0.57 5.04 9.76
N LYS A 73 -0.38 6.36 9.62
CA LYS A 73 -1.14 7.32 10.41
C LYS A 73 -2.54 7.38 9.85
N TYR A 74 -3.49 6.79 10.56
CA TYR A 74 -4.89 7.14 10.44
C TYR A 74 -5.03 8.58 10.95
N THR A 75 -5.27 9.53 10.06
CA THR A 75 -5.76 10.86 10.44
C THR A 75 -7.27 10.80 10.34
N GLU A 76 -7.93 10.77 11.50
CA GLU A 76 -9.36 11.07 11.60
C GLU A 76 -9.61 12.42 10.92
N GLY A 77 -10.58 12.44 10.02
CA GLY A 77 -11.15 13.67 9.46
C GLY A 77 -12.15 14.29 10.42
#